data_AF-A0A268HBW4-F1
#
_entry.id   AF-A0A268HBW4-F1
#
_cell.length_a   1.000
_cell.length_b   1.000
_cell.length_c   1.000
_cell.angle_alpha   90.00
_cell.angle_beta   90.00
_cell.angle_gamma   90.00
#
_symmetry.space_group_name_H-M   'P 1'
#
loop_
_entity.id
_entity.type
_entity.pdbx_description
1 polymer ?
#
loop_
_entity_poly.entity_id
_entity_poly.type
_entity_poly.pdbx_seq_one_letter_code
_entity_poly.pdbx_strand_id
1 'polypeptide(L)'
;MFRGVAQMEIGPLIKLHRIKQNMTQEDLAAGIVSESYLSKIENQKTDASPEVIALLCERLGIQLNAENEDIIKEKAEEWYGMLYEVHNANERRQRFQELETLFKANNSDHEMLFEIQKIRFFFG
;
A
#
# COMPACT_ATOMS: atom_id res chain seq x y z
N MET A 1 12.33 -2.88 18.25
CA MET A 1 12.11 -1.43 17.99
C MET A 1 12.50 -1.16 16.55
N PHE A 2 11.57 -1.37 15.60
CA PHE A 2 11.79 -1.06 14.19
C PHE A 2 11.87 0.46 14.02
N ARG A 3 13.08 1.01 14.10
CA ARG A 3 13.38 2.39 13.73
C ARG A 3 13.45 2.45 12.20
N GLY A 4 12.53 3.17 11.57
CA GLY A 4 12.69 3.64 10.20
C GLY A 4 11.79 3.05 9.12
N VAL A 5 10.57 2.59 9.43
CA VAL A 5 9.53 2.60 8.40
C VAL A 5 9.17 4.06 8.16
N ALA A 6 9.63 4.62 7.04
CA ALA A 6 9.20 5.93 6.58
C ALA A 6 7.66 5.96 6.64
N GLN A 7 7.10 6.99 7.28
CA GLN A 7 5.67 7.24 7.23
C GLN A 7 5.30 7.30 5.75
N MET A 8 4.56 6.29 5.27
CA MET A 8 4.27 6.19 3.84
C MET A 8 3.35 7.34 3.45
N GLU A 9 3.81 8.10 2.46
CA GLU A 9 3.09 9.26 1.98
C GLU A 9 1.87 8.81 1.18
N ILE A 10 0.73 9.42 1.48
CA ILE A 10 -0.57 9.03 0.92
C ILE A 10 -0.63 9.18 -0.61
N GLY A 11 0.12 10.14 -1.18
CA GLY A 11 0.16 10.38 -2.62
C GLY A 11 0.70 9.17 -3.42
N PRO A 12 1.91 8.67 -3.12
CA PRO A 12 2.42 7.44 -3.71
C PRO A 12 1.48 6.22 -3.55
N LEU A 13 0.80 6.08 -2.41
CA LEU A 13 -0.16 5.00 -2.17
C LEU A 13 -1.35 5.09 -3.15
N ILE A 14 -1.94 6.28 -3.27
CA ILE A 14 -3.01 6.57 -4.24
C ILE A 14 -2.57 6.19 -5.66
N LYS A 15 -1.34 6.58 -6.04
CA LYS A 15 -0.77 6.25 -7.35
C LYS A 15 -0.65 4.74 -7.58
N LEU A 16 -0.18 4.00 -6.58
CA LEU A 16 -0.02 2.54 -6.65
C LEU A 16 -1.37 1.86 -6.92
N HIS A 17 -2.39 2.15 -6.11
CA HIS A 17 -3.72 1.54 -6.26
C HIS A 17 -4.37 1.94 -7.58
N ARG A 18 -4.25 3.21 -7.99
CA ARG A 18 -4.76 3.67 -9.29
C ARG A 18 -4.17 2.87 -10.45
N ILE A 19 -2.85 2.69 -10.48
CA ILE A 19 -2.17 1.93 -11.53
C ILE A 19 -2.58 0.46 -11.50
N LYS A 20 -2.70 -0.16 -10.32
CA LYS A 20 -3.18 -1.55 -10.17
C LYS A 20 -4.58 -1.76 -10.73
N GLN A 21 -5.44 -0.75 -10.62
CA GLN A 21 -6.80 -0.76 -11.16
C GLN A 21 -6.88 -0.31 -12.63
N ASN A 22 -5.74 -0.05 -13.29
CA ASN A 22 -5.65 0.47 -14.66
C ASN A 22 -6.42 1.78 -14.89
N MET A 23 -6.56 2.62 -13.86
CA MET A 23 -7.23 3.92 -13.96
C MET A 23 -6.26 5.00 -14.44
N THR A 24 -6.73 5.90 -15.30
CA THR A 24 -5.99 7.14 -15.62
C THR A 24 -6.13 8.14 -14.47
N GLN A 25 -5.28 9.18 -14.47
CA GLN A 25 -5.43 10.28 -13.49
C GLN A 25 -6.74 11.03 -13.73
N GLU A 26 -7.21 11.13 -14.97
CA GLU A 26 -8.51 11.70 -15.31
C GLU A 26 -9.66 10.89 -14.68
N ASP A 27 -9.63 9.56 -14.82
CA ASP A 27 -10.65 8.67 -14.25
C ASP A 27 -10.76 8.80 -12.72
N LEU A 28 -9.63 8.80 -12.03
CA LEU A 28 -9.61 8.90 -10.57
C LEU A 28 -10.00 10.31 -10.10
N ALA A 29 -9.53 11.36 -10.79
CA ALA A 29 -9.77 12.75 -10.38
C ALA A 29 -11.20 13.23 -10.67
N ALA A 30 -11.91 12.60 -11.61
CA ALA A 30 -13.23 13.02 -12.08
C ALA A 30 -14.22 13.36 -10.93
N GLY A 31 -14.72 14.60 -10.93
CA GLY A 31 -15.67 15.07 -9.91
C GLY A 31 -15.09 15.27 -8.51
N ILE A 32 -13.77 15.16 -8.31
CA ILE A 32 -13.08 15.45 -7.04
C ILE A 32 -12.10 16.62 -7.24
N VAL A 33 -11.14 16.48 -8.14
CA VAL A 33 -10.07 17.46 -8.41
C VAL A 33 -9.67 17.44 -9.89
N SER A 34 -8.76 18.32 -10.31
CA SER A 34 -8.17 18.25 -11.66
C SER A 34 -7.10 17.15 -11.75
N GLU A 35 -6.91 16.58 -12.94
CA GLU A 35 -5.82 15.63 -13.24
C GLU A 35 -4.45 16.19 -12.85
N SER A 36 -4.19 17.46 -13.18
CA SER A 36 -2.93 18.15 -12.84
C SER A 36 -2.71 18.26 -11.33
N TYR A 37 -3.79 18.48 -10.56
CA TYR A 37 -3.71 18.53 -9.10
C TYR A 37 -3.48 17.13 -8.51
N LEU A 38 -4.22 16.10 -8.98
CA LEU A 38 -3.96 14.71 -8.60
C LEU A 38 -2.52 14.28 -8.90
N SER A 39 -1.98 14.69 -10.06
CA SER A 39 -0.58 14.42 -10.40
C SER A 39 0.41 15.04 -9.42
N LYS A 40 0.13 16.24 -8.90
CA LYS A 40 0.96 16.84 -7.84
C LYS A 40 0.85 16.05 -6.54
N ILE A 41 -0.34 15.59 -6.15
CA ILE A 41 -0.56 14.76 -4.96
C ILE A 41 0.24 13.45 -5.09
N GLU A 42 0.06 12.71 -6.18
CA GLU A 42 0.71 11.41 -6.44
C GLU A 42 2.25 11.48 -6.44
N ASN A 43 2.81 12.65 -6.77
CA ASN A 43 4.25 12.89 -6.83
C ASN A 43 4.77 13.74 -5.65
N GLN A 44 3.99 13.89 -4.57
CA GLN A 44 4.37 14.62 -3.35
C GLN A 44 4.79 16.08 -3.61
N LYS A 45 4.16 16.73 -4.60
CA LYS A 45 4.42 18.13 -4.98
C LYS A 45 3.41 19.11 -4.39
N THR A 46 2.40 18.62 -3.69
CA THR A 46 1.40 19.44 -2.98
C THR A 46 0.80 18.63 -1.85
N ASP A 47 0.42 19.31 -0.77
CA ASP A 47 -0.49 18.76 0.23
C ASP A 47 -1.93 18.89 -0.27
N ALA A 48 -2.75 17.89 0.02
CA ALA A 48 -4.18 17.88 -0.24
C ALA A 48 -4.96 17.94 1.07
N SER A 49 -6.18 18.46 1.03
CA SER A 49 -7.04 18.43 2.21
C SER A 49 -7.39 16.98 2.56
N PRO A 50 -7.63 16.68 3.85
CA PRO A 50 -8.08 15.35 4.28
C PRO A 50 -9.34 14.87 3.55
N GLU A 51 -10.23 15.79 3.19
CA GLU A 51 -11.45 15.50 2.43
C GLU A 51 -11.14 15.00 1.00
N VAL A 52 -10.22 15.67 0.29
CA VAL A 52 -9.79 15.23 -1.04
C VAL A 52 -9.15 13.85 -0.98
N ILE A 53 -8.28 13.62 0.01
CA ILE A 53 -7.66 12.31 0.24
C ILE A 53 -8.73 11.24 0.49
N ALA A 54 -9.68 11.51 1.38
CA ALA A 54 -10.75 10.56 1.71
C ALA A 54 -11.56 10.17 0.46
N LEU A 55 -11.94 11.13 -0.38
CA LEU A 55 -12.69 10.87 -1.61
C LEU A 55 -11.90 10.04 -2.62
N LEU A 56 -10.59 10.28 -2.75
CA LEU A 56 -9.71 9.50 -3.63
C LEU A 56 -9.54 8.07 -3.11
N CYS A 57 -9.31 7.91 -1.80
CA CYS A 57 -9.20 6.60 -1.15
C CYS A 57 -10.50 5.80 -1.25
N GLU A 58 -11.64 6.44 -1.02
CA GLU A 58 -12.97 5.82 -1.16
C GLU A 58 -13.17 5.29 -2.58
N ARG A 59 -12.85 6.08 -3.61
CA ARG A 59 -12.96 5.65 -5.00
C ARG A 59 -12.04 4.48 -5.34
N LEU A 60 -10.85 4.45 -4.76
CA LEU A 60 -9.91 3.34 -4.92
C LEU A 60 -10.30 2.12 -4.08
N GLY A 61 -11.31 2.22 -3.22
CA GLY A 61 -11.69 1.17 -2.29
C GLY A 61 -10.59 0.86 -1.27
N ILE A 62 -9.75 1.85 -0.94
CA ILE A 62 -8.74 1.75 0.11
C ILE A 62 -9.48 1.75 1.44
N GLN A 63 -9.40 0.64 2.17
CA GLN A 63 -10.07 0.50 3.45
C GLN A 63 -9.14 1.00 4.57
N LEU A 64 -9.43 2.18 5.09
CA LEU A 64 -8.81 2.70 6.32
C LEU A 64 -9.42 2.05 7.59
N ASN A 65 -9.88 0.80 7.50
CA ASN A 65 -10.55 0.13 8.61
C ASN A 65 -9.52 -0.49 9.57
N ALA A 66 -9.36 0.14 10.72
CA ALA A 66 -8.35 -0.21 11.71
C ALA A 66 -8.27 -1.71 12.06
N GLU A 67 -9.41 -2.41 12.16
CA GLU A 67 -9.45 -3.81 12.59
C GLU A 67 -8.79 -4.78 11.60
N ASN A 68 -9.04 -4.64 10.28
CA ASN A 68 -8.40 -5.49 9.28
C ASN A 68 -6.94 -5.07 9.03
N GLU A 69 -6.66 -3.77 9.14
CA GLU A 69 -5.30 -3.25 8.99
C GLU A 69 -4.35 -3.75 10.07
N ASP A 70 -4.79 -3.83 11.33
CA ASP A 70 -3.95 -4.33 12.42
C ASP A 70 -3.55 -5.80 12.19
N ILE A 71 -4.49 -6.64 11.73
CA ILE A 71 -4.23 -8.05 11.40
C ILE A 71 -3.27 -8.17 10.21
N ILE A 72 -3.49 -7.38 9.15
CA ILE A 72 -2.63 -7.39 7.97
C ILE A 72 -1.22 -6.94 8.33
N LYS A 73 -1.11 -5.89 9.16
CA LYS A 73 0.15 -5.37 9.65
C LYS A 73 0.91 -6.38 10.48
N GLU A 74 0.27 -7.02 11.45
CA GLU A 74 0.90 -8.04 12.31
C GLU A 74 1.48 -9.17 11.45
N LYS A 75 0.69 -9.72 10.53
CA LYS A 75 1.13 -10.78 9.61
C LYS A 75 2.27 -10.32 8.70
N ALA A 76 2.23 -9.07 8.24
CA ALA A 76 3.27 -8.51 7.39
C ALA A 76 4.58 -8.35 8.16
N GLU A 77 4.53 -7.84 9.40
CA GLU A 77 5.70 -7.71 10.28
C GLU A 77 6.33 -9.06 10.62
N GLU A 78 5.52 -10.09 10.89
CA GLU A 78 6.00 -11.47 11.06
C GLU A 78 6.78 -11.94 9.83
N TRP A 79 6.20 -11.78 8.64
CA TRP A 79 6.84 -12.19 7.39
C TRP A 79 8.12 -11.39 7.11
N TYR A 80 8.13 -10.09 7.39
CA TYR A 80 9.32 -9.26 7.24
C TYR A 80 10.46 -9.73 8.14
N GLY A 81 10.15 -10.11 9.39
CA GLY A 81 11.14 -10.74 10.28
C GLY A 81 11.75 -12.00 9.67
N MET A 82 10.93 -12.81 9.01
CA MET A 82 11.41 -14.04 8.37
C MET A 82 12.41 -13.80 7.23
N LEU A 83 12.45 -12.60 6.64
CA LEU A 83 13.37 -12.26 5.55
C LEU A 83 14.81 -12.02 6.05
N TYR A 84 15.02 -11.80 7.35
CA TYR A 84 16.33 -11.51 7.92
C TYR A 84 16.94 -12.68 8.70
N GLU A 85 16.13 -13.65 9.09
CA GLU A 85 16.54 -14.85 9.83
C GLU A 85 16.57 -16.10 8.94
N VAL A 86 17.32 -17.15 9.36
CA VAL A 86 17.40 -18.42 8.63
C VAL A 86 16.10 -19.21 8.84
N HIS A 87 15.03 -18.81 8.15
CA HIS A 87 13.75 -19.52 8.14
C HIS A 87 13.67 -20.55 7.02
N ASN A 88 12.75 -21.50 7.20
CA ASN A 88 12.40 -22.49 6.18
C ASN A 88 11.81 -21.78 4.94
N ALA A 89 12.39 -22.03 3.77
CA ALA A 89 11.97 -21.41 2.51
C ALA A 89 10.49 -21.68 2.17
N ASN A 90 9.95 -22.84 2.57
CA ASN A 90 8.55 -23.20 2.33
C ASN A 90 7.61 -22.35 3.19
N GLU A 91 7.94 -22.13 4.46
CA GLU A 91 7.16 -21.31 5.37
C GLU A 91 7.13 -19.85 4.91
N ARG A 92 8.29 -19.29 4.52
CA ARG A 92 8.36 -17.94 3.94
C ARG A 92 7.48 -17.79 2.71
N ARG A 93 7.44 -18.80 1.84
CA ARG A 93 6.62 -18.80 0.62
C ARG A 93 5.13 -18.91 0.92
N GLN A 94 4.75 -19.71 1.91
CA GLN A 94 3.35 -19.83 2.32
C GLN A 94 2.82 -18.51 2.90
N ARG A 95 3.57 -17.87 3.81
CA ARG A 95 3.20 -16.56 4.37
C ARG A 95 3.16 -15.46 3.31
N PHE A 96 4.08 -15.50 2.34
CA PHE A 96 4.04 -14.60 1.19
C PHE A 96 2.73 -14.71 0.40
N GLN A 97 2.27 -15.93 0.09
CA GLN A 97 1.02 -16.16 -0.65
C GLN A 97 -0.22 -15.72 0.13
N GLU A 98 -0.23 -15.95 1.45
CA GLU A 98 -1.29 -15.48 2.35
C GLU A 98 -1.38 -13.94 2.32
N LEU A 99 -0.25 -13.26 2.51
CA LEU A 99 -0.19 -11.79 2.48
C LEU A 99 -0.61 -11.24 1.12
N GLU A 100 -0.17 -11.84 0.01
CA GLU A 100 -0.56 -11.38 -1.32
C GLU A 100 -2.09 -11.45 -1.53
N THR A 101 -2.74 -12.47 -0.97
CA THR A 101 -4.20 -12.60 -1.02
C THR A 101 -4.89 -11.55 -0.15
N LEU A 102 -4.38 -11.33 1.06
CA LEU A 102 -4.92 -10.35 2.00
C LEU A 102 -4.81 -8.91 1.47
N PHE A 103 -3.64 -8.54 0.93
CA PHE A 103 -3.43 -7.21 0.38
C PHE A 103 -4.35 -6.92 -0.81
N LYS A 104 -4.49 -7.88 -1.73
CA LYS A 104 -5.42 -7.77 -2.87
C LYS A 104 -6.88 -7.62 -2.44
N ALA A 105 -7.29 -8.31 -1.37
CA ALA A 105 -8.67 -8.29 -0.92
C ALA A 105 -9.04 -7.00 -0.15
N ASN A 106 -8.08 -6.32 0.47
CA ASN A 106 -8.35 -5.24 1.41
C ASN A 106 -7.88 -3.85 0.95
N ASN A 107 -7.09 -3.75 -0.13
CA ASN A 107 -6.47 -2.48 -0.56
C ASN A 107 -5.83 -1.72 0.62
N SER A 108 -5.04 -2.42 1.44
CA SER A 108 -4.50 -1.87 2.69
C SER A 108 -3.38 -0.86 2.44
N ASP A 109 -3.25 0.13 3.33
CA ASP A 109 -2.20 1.15 3.31
C ASP A 109 -0.79 0.54 3.50
N HIS A 110 -0.72 -0.68 4.03
CA HIS A 110 0.54 -1.41 4.22
C HIS A 110 1.03 -2.10 2.93
N GLU A 111 0.25 -2.08 1.84
CA GLU A 111 0.57 -2.80 0.60
C GLU A 111 1.85 -2.29 -0.04
N MET A 112 2.11 -0.98 -0.01
CA MET A 112 3.34 -0.42 -0.58
C MET A 112 4.60 -0.95 0.12
N LEU A 113 4.58 -1.08 1.44
CA LEU A 113 5.72 -1.67 2.16
C LEU A 113 5.90 -3.14 1.77
N PHE A 114 4.81 -3.89 1.63
CA PHE A 114 4.86 -5.28 1.17
C PHE A 114 5.47 -5.39 -0.23
N GLU A 115 5.10 -4.51 -1.17
CA GLU A 115 5.69 -4.42 -2.51
C GLU A 115 7.22 -4.21 -2.46
N ILE A 116 7.71 -3.37 -1.55
CA ILE A 116 9.15 -3.15 -1.37
C ILE A 116 9.84 -4.41 -0.83
N GLN A 117 9.25 -5.08 0.15
CA GLN A 117 9.87 -6.28 0.76
C GLN A 117 9.86 -7.49 -0.17
N LYS A 118 8.98 -7.54 -1.19
CA LYS A 118 9.04 -8.55 -2.26
C LYS A 118 10.40 -8.58 -2.98
N ILE A 119 11.05 -7.42 -3.13
CA ILE A 119 12.39 -7.36 -3.72
C ILE A 119 13.37 -8.20 -2.90
N ARG A 120 13.35 -8.08 -1.58
CA ARG A 120 14.21 -8.89 -0.70
C ARG A 120 13.83 -10.37 -0.75
N PHE A 121 12.55 -10.69 -0.83
CA PHE A 121 12.10 -12.08 -0.94
C PHE A 121 12.56 -12.77 -2.23
N PHE A 122 12.52 -12.08 -3.37
CA PHE A 122 12.88 -12.68 -4.66
C PHE A 122 14.39 -12.61 -4.97
N PHE A 123 15.12 -11.67 -4.38
CA PHE A 123 16.53 -11.43 -4.69
C PHE A 123 17.49 -11.59 -3.50
N GLY A 124 16.98 -11.96 -2.32
CA GLY A 124 17.76 -12.25 -1.11
C GLY A 124 17.94 -13.74 -0.83
#